data_AF-A0A671FDY5-F1
#
_entry.id   AF-A0A671FDY5-F1
#
_cell.length_a   1.000
_cell.length_b   1.000
_cell.length_c   1.000
_cell.angle_alpha   90.00
_cell.angle_beta   90.00
_cell.angle_gamma   90.00
#
_symmetry.space_group_name_H-M   'P 1'
#
loop_
_entity.id
_entity.type
_entity.pdbx_description
1 polymer ?
#
loop_
_entity_poly.entity_id
_entity_poly.type
_entity_poly.pdbx_seq_one_letter_code
_entity_poly.pdbx_strand_id
1 'polypeptide(L)'
;MSGYSSDRDRGRDRGFGAPRFGGSRAGPLSGKKFGNPGEKLVKKKWNLDELPKFEKNFYQEHPDLARRTAQEVETYRRSKEVTVRGHNCPKPVLNFYEANFPANVMDVIARQNFTEPTAIQAQGWPVALSGLDMVGVAQTGSGKTLSYLLPAIVHINHQPFLERGDGPICLVLAPTRELAQQVQQVAAEYCRACRLKSTCIYGGAPKGPQIRDLERGVEICIATPGRLIDFLECGKTNLRRTTYLVLDEADRMLDMGFEPQIRKIVDQIRPDRQTLMWSATWPKEVRQLAEDFLKDYIHINIGALELSANHNILQIVDVCHDVEKDEKLIRLMEEIMSEKENKTIVFVETKRRCDELTRKMRRDGWPAMGIHGDKSQQERDWVLNEFKHGKAPILIATDVASRGLDVEDVKFVINYDYPNSSEDYIHRIGRTARSTKTGTAYTFFTPNNIKQVSDLISVLREANQAINPKLLQLVEDRGSGRSRGRGGMKDDRRDRYSAGKRGGFNTFRDRENYDRGYSSLLKRDFGAKTQNGVYSAANYTNGSFGSNFVSAGIQTSFRTGNPTGTYQNGYDSTQQYGSNVPNMHNGMNQQAYAYPATAAAPMIGYPMPTGYSQ
;
A
#
# COMPACT_ATOMS: atom_id res chain seq x y z
N MET A 1 -19.51 82.68 -14.80
CA MET A 1 -20.25 82.94 -13.54
C MET A 1 -19.55 82.17 -12.42
N SER A 2 -19.27 82.88 -11.32
CA SER A 2 -18.78 82.46 -9.99
C SER A 2 -19.33 81.12 -9.46
N GLY A 3 -18.74 80.37 -8.54
CA GLY A 3 -17.64 80.56 -7.59
C GLY A 3 -17.84 79.63 -6.37
N TYR A 4 -16.74 79.21 -5.73
CA TYR A 4 -16.54 78.84 -4.31
C TYR A 4 -17.47 77.87 -3.52
N SER A 5 -16.84 76.79 -3.02
CA SER A 5 -16.62 76.41 -1.59
C SER A 5 -17.64 76.80 -0.50
N SER A 6 -18.05 75.84 0.36
CA SER A 6 -17.80 75.86 1.83
C SER A 6 -18.60 74.81 2.62
N ASP A 7 -17.92 74.15 3.56
CA ASP A 7 -18.47 73.45 4.73
C ASP A 7 -19.35 74.34 5.63
N ARG A 8 -20.28 73.74 6.39
CA ARG A 8 -20.44 73.97 7.86
C ARG A 8 -21.51 73.10 8.53
N ASP A 9 -21.05 72.48 9.61
CA ASP A 9 -21.69 72.02 10.85
C ASP A 9 -23.11 72.48 11.20
N ARG A 10 -23.87 71.54 11.80
CA ARG A 10 -24.66 71.76 13.03
C ARG A 10 -25.08 70.43 13.65
N GLY A 11 -24.56 70.14 14.86
CA GLY A 11 -25.06 69.09 15.74
C GLY A 11 -26.17 69.57 16.68
N ARG A 12 -27.02 68.65 17.15
CA ARG A 12 -27.50 68.53 18.55
C ARG A 12 -28.49 67.36 18.72
N ASP A 13 -28.00 66.29 19.33
CA ASP A 13 -28.37 65.79 20.66
C ASP A 13 -29.85 65.78 21.14
N ARG A 14 -30.35 64.55 21.41
CA ARG A 14 -30.97 64.02 22.66
C ARG A 14 -32.25 63.20 22.45
N GLY A 15 -32.28 61.99 23.01
CA GLY A 15 -33.55 61.32 23.33
C GLY A 15 -33.57 59.79 23.50
N PHE A 16 -32.98 59.29 24.59
CA PHE A 16 -33.45 58.19 25.46
C PHE A 16 -34.14 56.93 24.90
N GLY A 17 -33.58 55.75 25.22
CA GLY A 17 -34.33 54.49 25.32
C GLY A 17 -33.51 53.19 25.28
N ALA A 18 -32.97 52.75 26.42
CA ALA A 18 -32.64 51.34 26.72
C ALA A 18 -33.51 50.90 27.92
N PRO A 19 -33.65 49.61 28.33
CA PRO A 19 -33.00 48.37 27.86
C PRO A 19 -33.97 47.15 27.72
N ARG A 20 -33.51 45.99 27.18
CA ARG A 20 -33.72 44.66 27.84
C ARG A 20 -33.05 43.48 27.13
N PHE A 21 -32.47 42.64 27.99
CA PHE A 21 -31.86 41.33 27.79
C PHE A 21 -32.85 40.24 27.35
N GLY A 22 -32.35 39.29 26.54
CA GLY A 22 -32.90 37.96 26.30
C GLY A 22 -32.23 37.38 25.04
N GLY A 23 -31.27 36.45 25.08
CA GLY A 23 -31.25 35.24 25.87
C GLY A 23 -31.74 34.06 25.01
N SER A 24 -31.00 33.68 23.96
CA SER A 24 -31.15 32.39 23.29
C SER A 24 -29.80 31.90 22.80
N ARG A 25 -29.18 31.07 23.65
CA ARG A 25 -28.08 30.17 23.31
C ARG A 25 -28.54 29.24 22.19
N ALA A 26 -28.13 29.52 20.96
CA ALA A 26 -28.02 28.47 19.96
C ALA A 26 -26.82 27.61 20.35
N GLY A 27 -27.07 26.44 20.91
CA GLY A 27 -26.04 25.45 21.21
C GLY A 27 -25.27 25.06 19.94
N PRO A 28 -24.04 24.56 20.06
CA PRO A 28 -23.27 24.12 18.92
C PRO A 28 -24.08 23.06 18.17
N LEU A 29 -24.28 23.29 16.87
CA LEU A 29 -24.89 22.32 15.97
C LEU A 29 -24.23 20.97 16.19
N SER A 30 -25.05 20.02 16.66
CA SER A 30 -24.80 18.59 16.71
C SER A 30 -23.97 18.18 15.50
N GLY A 31 -22.84 17.52 15.76
CA GLY A 31 -21.88 17.11 14.76
C GLY A 31 -22.59 16.49 13.56
N LYS A 32 -22.45 17.14 12.40
CA LYS A 32 -22.73 16.47 11.13
C LYS A 32 -21.86 15.23 11.14
N LYS A 33 -22.50 14.06 11.32
CA LYS A 33 -21.90 12.79 10.92
C LYS A 33 -21.39 13.03 9.51
N PHE A 34 -20.06 13.07 9.34
CA PHE A 34 -19.48 13.00 8.02
C PHE A 34 -20.06 11.72 7.41
N GLY A 35 -20.88 11.87 6.37
CA GLY A 35 -21.39 10.73 5.62
C GLY A 35 -20.23 9.85 5.19
N ASN A 36 -20.46 8.54 5.07
CA ASN A 36 -19.46 7.61 4.57
C ASN A 36 -18.91 8.14 3.22
N PRO A 37 -17.58 8.18 3.04
CA PRO A 37 -16.98 8.66 1.78
C PRO A 37 -17.62 7.98 0.58
N GLY A 38 -18.09 8.76 -0.41
CA GLY A 38 -18.79 8.20 -1.58
C GLY A 38 -20.30 8.02 -1.40
N GLU A 39 -20.93 8.50 -0.32
CA GLU A 39 -22.40 8.47 -0.15
C GLU A 39 -23.17 9.21 -1.25
N LYS A 40 -22.54 10.19 -1.92
CA LYS A 40 -23.16 10.92 -3.02
C LYS A 40 -22.96 10.26 -4.38
N LEU A 41 -22.08 9.24 -4.46
CA LEU A 41 -21.87 8.49 -5.70
C LEU A 41 -23.03 7.54 -5.92
N VAL A 42 -23.86 7.85 -6.92
CA VAL A 42 -24.92 6.96 -7.38
C VAL A 42 -24.35 6.00 -8.42
N LYS A 43 -24.67 4.71 -8.30
CA LYS A 43 -24.31 3.70 -9.29
C LYS A 43 -24.82 4.12 -10.67
N LYS A 44 -23.91 4.13 -11.65
CA LYS A 44 -24.27 4.49 -13.02
C LYS A 44 -24.97 3.32 -13.70
N LYS A 45 -26.06 3.61 -14.40
CA LYS A 45 -26.67 2.67 -15.35
C LYS A 45 -25.92 2.82 -16.67
N TRP A 46 -25.25 1.75 -17.08
CA TRP A 46 -24.50 1.71 -18.33
C TRP A 46 -25.38 1.15 -19.44
N ASN A 47 -25.65 1.96 -20.46
CA ASN A 47 -26.20 1.46 -21.71
C ASN A 47 -25.03 1.06 -22.62
N LEU A 48 -24.83 -0.24 -22.81
CA LEU A 48 -23.70 -0.77 -23.59
C LEU A 48 -23.74 -0.34 -25.06
N ASP A 49 -24.93 -0.11 -25.61
CA ASP A 49 -25.11 0.26 -27.02
C ASP A 49 -24.72 1.72 -27.29
N GLU A 50 -24.77 2.58 -26.27
CA GLU A 50 -24.37 3.99 -26.36
C GLU A 50 -22.89 4.21 -26.03
N LEU A 51 -22.22 3.20 -25.49
CA LEU A 51 -20.82 3.33 -25.11
C LEU A 51 -19.91 3.27 -26.34
N PRO A 52 -18.88 4.13 -26.41
CA PRO A 52 -17.84 4.01 -27.42
C PRO A 52 -17.24 2.61 -27.37
N LYS A 53 -17.29 1.91 -28.51
CA LYS A 53 -16.61 0.63 -28.67
C LYS A 53 -15.11 0.85 -28.58
N PHE A 54 -14.42 -0.11 -28.00
CA PHE A 54 -12.98 -0.11 -27.93
C PHE A 54 -12.45 -1.51 -28.22
N GLU A 55 -11.28 -1.56 -28.83
CA GLU A 55 -10.56 -2.80 -29.03
C GLU A 55 -9.92 -3.24 -27.70
N LYS A 56 -9.90 -4.55 -27.46
CA LYS A 56 -9.38 -5.16 -26.22
C LYS A 56 -8.21 -6.10 -26.47
N ASN A 57 -8.26 -6.83 -27.56
CA ASN A 57 -7.29 -7.87 -27.88
C ASN A 57 -6.33 -7.33 -28.92
N PHE A 58 -5.15 -6.92 -28.45
CA PHE A 58 -4.05 -6.44 -29.29
C PHE A 58 -2.94 -7.48 -29.40
N TYR A 59 -3.13 -8.63 -28.76
CA TYR A 59 -2.11 -9.65 -28.68
C TYR A 59 -1.94 -10.31 -30.05
N GLN A 60 -0.76 -10.11 -30.63
CA GLN A 60 -0.30 -10.81 -31.80
C GLN A 60 0.80 -11.77 -31.36
N GLU A 61 0.54 -13.07 -31.46
CA GLU A 61 1.50 -14.10 -31.09
C GLU A 61 2.73 -14.00 -32.01
N HIS A 62 3.92 -13.84 -31.41
CA HIS A 62 5.16 -13.79 -32.16
C HIS A 62 5.39 -15.15 -32.89
N PRO A 63 5.92 -15.17 -34.13
CA PRO A 63 6.15 -16.42 -34.87
C PRO A 63 6.96 -17.47 -34.11
N ASP A 64 7.89 -17.03 -33.24
CA ASP A 64 8.66 -17.94 -32.39
C ASP A 64 7.83 -18.57 -31.28
N LEU A 65 6.85 -17.85 -30.70
CA LEU A 65 5.88 -18.44 -29.78
C LEU A 65 4.94 -19.40 -30.50
N ALA A 66 4.44 -19.01 -31.67
CA ALA A 66 3.51 -19.82 -32.45
C ALA A 66 4.11 -21.20 -32.77
N ARG A 67 5.41 -21.25 -33.09
CA ARG A 67 6.17 -22.47 -33.35
C ARG A 67 6.44 -23.34 -32.12
N ARG A 68 6.36 -22.81 -30.90
CA ARG A 68 6.57 -23.59 -29.66
C ARG A 68 5.47 -24.62 -29.48
N THR A 69 5.88 -25.86 -29.27
CA THR A 69 5.00 -26.98 -28.96
C THR A 69 4.40 -26.82 -27.57
N ALA A 70 3.28 -27.50 -27.32
CA ALA A 70 2.66 -27.53 -26.00
C ALA A 70 3.60 -28.11 -24.93
N GLN A 71 4.46 -29.06 -25.31
CA GLN A 71 5.44 -29.64 -24.42
C GLN A 71 6.51 -28.63 -23.99
N GLU A 72 7.06 -27.83 -24.90
CA GLU A 72 8.05 -26.79 -24.57
C GLU A 72 7.46 -25.72 -23.65
N VAL A 73 6.20 -25.32 -23.90
CA VAL A 73 5.47 -24.38 -23.04
C VAL A 73 5.31 -24.93 -21.63
N GLU A 74 4.92 -26.20 -21.52
CA GLU A 74 4.72 -26.85 -20.22
C GLU A 74 6.05 -27.06 -19.48
N THR A 75 7.11 -27.41 -20.20
CA THR A 75 8.47 -27.48 -19.64
C THR A 75 8.92 -26.13 -19.09
N TYR A 76 8.69 -25.04 -19.84
CA TYR A 76 9.00 -23.70 -19.36
C TYR A 76 8.19 -23.35 -18.11
N ARG A 77 6.86 -23.55 -18.15
CA ARG A 77 5.98 -23.30 -17.01
C ARG A 77 6.43 -24.05 -15.77
N ARG A 78 6.78 -25.34 -15.92
CA ARG A 78 7.34 -26.14 -14.82
C ARG A 78 8.66 -25.60 -14.29
N SER A 79 9.59 -25.20 -15.19
CA SER A 79 10.91 -24.69 -14.81
C SER A 79 10.87 -23.35 -14.06
N LYS A 80 9.82 -22.56 -14.29
CA LYS A 80 9.60 -21.25 -13.65
C LYS A 80 8.45 -21.29 -12.64
N GLU A 81 7.98 -22.49 -12.28
CA GLU A 81 6.91 -22.73 -11.30
C GLU A 81 5.61 -21.97 -11.60
N VAL A 82 5.26 -21.85 -12.88
CA VAL A 82 4.06 -21.17 -13.36
C VAL A 82 2.89 -22.15 -13.37
N THR A 83 1.87 -21.86 -12.58
CA THR A 83 0.57 -22.54 -12.64
C THR A 83 -0.47 -21.61 -13.27
N VAL A 84 -1.25 -22.14 -14.21
CA VAL A 84 -2.31 -21.39 -14.90
C VAL A 84 -3.65 -22.08 -14.66
N ARG A 85 -4.69 -21.29 -14.36
CA ARG A 85 -6.10 -21.73 -14.32
C ARG A 85 -6.94 -20.78 -15.18
N GLY A 86 -7.95 -21.34 -15.85
CA GLY A 86 -8.79 -20.62 -16.81
C GLY A 86 -8.66 -21.20 -18.22
N HIS A 87 -9.56 -20.80 -19.11
CA HIS A 87 -9.61 -21.29 -20.50
C HIS A 87 -8.90 -20.34 -21.45
N ASN A 88 -8.28 -20.86 -22.51
CA ASN A 88 -7.65 -20.08 -23.58
C ASN A 88 -6.51 -19.13 -23.12
N CYS A 89 -5.73 -19.54 -22.12
CA CYS A 89 -4.56 -18.76 -21.70
C CYS A 89 -3.46 -18.78 -22.79
N PRO A 90 -3.01 -17.61 -23.28
CA PRO A 90 -1.89 -17.51 -24.22
C PRO A 90 -0.58 -18.15 -23.72
N LYS A 91 0.29 -18.53 -24.66
CA LYS A 91 1.63 -19.06 -24.35
C LYS A 91 2.49 -17.98 -23.69
N PRO A 92 3.38 -18.33 -22.76
CA PRO A 92 4.28 -17.37 -22.13
C PRO A 92 5.34 -16.86 -23.13
N VAL A 93 5.66 -15.58 -23.03
CA VAL A 93 6.78 -14.96 -23.76
C VAL A 93 8.08 -15.18 -23.00
N LEU A 94 9.12 -15.61 -23.69
CA LEU A 94 10.43 -15.91 -23.12
C LEU A 94 11.41 -14.74 -23.24
N ASN A 95 11.22 -13.91 -24.26
CA ASN A 95 12.07 -12.76 -24.55
C ASN A 95 11.24 -11.49 -24.67
N PHE A 96 11.81 -10.32 -24.36
CA PHE A 96 11.11 -9.04 -24.45
C PHE A 96 10.56 -8.73 -25.85
N TYR A 97 11.30 -9.06 -26.91
CA TYR A 97 10.87 -8.80 -28.29
C TYR A 97 9.62 -9.59 -28.68
N GLU A 98 9.36 -10.73 -28.03
CA GLU A 98 8.21 -11.58 -28.31
C GLU A 98 6.89 -10.97 -27.79
N ALA A 99 6.96 -10.01 -26.87
CA ALA A 99 5.80 -9.31 -26.35
C ALA A 99 5.28 -8.22 -27.32
N ASN A 100 6.00 -7.94 -28.41
CA ASN A 100 5.64 -6.94 -29.43
C ASN A 100 5.37 -5.54 -28.83
N PHE A 101 6.14 -5.15 -27.81
CA PHE A 101 6.02 -3.80 -27.26
C PHE A 101 6.50 -2.72 -28.25
N PRO A 102 5.92 -1.51 -28.19
CA PRO A 102 6.40 -0.36 -28.95
C PRO A 102 7.91 -0.10 -28.79
N ALA A 103 8.58 0.33 -29.86
CA ALA A 103 10.04 0.54 -29.87
C ALA A 103 10.53 1.47 -28.75
N ASN A 104 9.78 2.53 -28.47
CA ASN A 104 10.05 3.46 -27.38
C ASN A 104 9.93 2.83 -25.98
N VAL A 105 9.09 1.81 -25.79
CA VAL A 105 9.06 1.01 -24.55
C VAL A 105 10.28 0.13 -24.47
N MET A 106 10.65 -0.54 -25.57
CA MET A 106 11.83 -1.39 -25.66
C MET A 106 13.13 -0.61 -25.39
N ASP A 107 13.24 0.63 -25.86
CA ASP A 107 14.36 1.52 -25.57
C ASP A 107 14.52 1.80 -24.07
N VAL A 108 13.40 1.97 -23.34
CA VAL A 108 13.44 2.19 -21.89
C VAL A 108 13.87 0.90 -21.17
N ILE A 109 13.34 -0.26 -21.58
CA ILE A 109 13.74 -1.57 -21.04
C ILE A 109 15.26 -1.79 -21.24
N ALA A 110 15.77 -1.49 -22.43
CA ALA A 110 17.20 -1.59 -22.74
C ALA A 110 18.05 -0.65 -21.87
N ARG A 111 17.61 0.60 -21.64
CA ARG A 111 18.31 1.56 -20.76
C ARG A 111 18.31 1.13 -19.30
N GLN A 112 17.31 0.38 -18.86
CA GLN A 112 17.23 -0.19 -17.51
C GLN A 112 18.05 -1.48 -17.36
N ASN A 113 18.70 -1.95 -18.44
CA ASN A 113 19.52 -3.17 -18.48
C ASN A 113 18.77 -4.44 -18.04
N PHE A 114 17.46 -4.54 -18.34
CA PHE A 114 16.74 -5.78 -18.14
C PHE A 114 17.05 -6.78 -19.25
N THR A 115 17.53 -7.96 -18.87
CA THR A 115 18.01 -8.99 -19.80
C THR A 115 16.92 -9.97 -20.22
N GLU A 116 16.08 -10.38 -19.27
CA GLU A 116 14.97 -11.32 -19.50
C GLU A 116 13.70 -10.89 -18.74
N PRO A 117 12.50 -11.24 -19.25
CA PRO A 117 11.27 -11.07 -18.51
C PRO A 117 11.21 -12.01 -17.31
N THR A 118 10.66 -11.53 -16.19
CA THR A 118 10.39 -12.40 -15.03
C THR A 118 9.27 -13.39 -15.34
N ALA A 119 9.14 -14.48 -14.58
CA ALA A 119 8.11 -15.51 -14.82
C ALA A 119 6.67 -14.95 -14.85
N ILE A 120 6.38 -13.98 -13.97
CA ILE A 120 5.07 -13.31 -13.92
C ILE A 120 4.86 -12.38 -15.12
N GLN A 121 5.91 -11.73 -15.63
CA GLN A 121 5.85 -10.92 -16.84
C GLN A 121 5.66 -11.79 -18.08
N ALA A 122 6.45 -12.86 -18.18
CA ALA A 122 6.42 -13.86 -19.26
C ALA A 122 5.02 -14.42 -19.51
N GLN A 123 4.31 -14.83 -18.46
CA GLN A 123 2.95 -15.36 -18.60
C GLN A 123 1.87 -14.26 -18.54
N GLY A 124 2.13 -13.16 -17.82
CA GLY A 124 1.17 -12.10 -17.58
C GLY A 124 0.96 -11.14 -18.76
N TRP A 125 2.02 -10.73 -19.46
CA TRP A 125 1.90 -9.83 -20.61
C TRP A 125 1.01 -10.36 -21.73
N PRO A 126 1.15 -11.60 -22.23
CA PRO A 126 0.31 -12.06 -23.32
C PRO A 126 -1.16 -12.19 -22.89
N VAL A 127 -1.44 -12.53 -21.63
CA VAL A 127 -2.80 -12.51 -21.07
C VAL A 127 -3.35 -11.08 -21.01
N ALA A 128 -2.60 -10.14 -20.45
CA ALA A 128 -3.03 -8.74 -20.35
C ALA A 128 -3.24 -8.10 -21.74
N LEU A 129 -2.34 -8.35 -22.70
CA LEU A 129 -2.45 -7.85 -24.07
C LEU A 129 -3.61 -8.47 -24.85
N SER A 130 -4.06 -9.67 -24.46
CA SER A 130 -5.22 -10.34 -25.08
C SER A 130 -6.57 -9.75 -24.65
N GLY A 131 -6.57 -8.82 -23.69
CA GLY A 131 -7.78 -8.16 -23.19
C GLY A 131 -8.61 -8.99 -22.22
N LEU A 132 -8.08 -10.13 -21.75
CA LEU A 132 -8.71 -10.98 -20.75
C LEU A 132 -8.54 -10.40 -19.35
N ASP A 133 -9.57 -10.57 -18.51
CA ASP A 133 -9.42 -10.30 -17.08
C ASP A 133 -8.44 -11.32 -16.47
N MET A 134 -7.71 -10.90 -15.44
CA MET A 134 -6.73 -11.79 -14.83
C MET A 134 -6.43 -11.51 -13.37
N VAL A 135 -5.99 -12.57 -12.69
CA VAL A 135 -5.36 -12.54 -11.37
C VAL A 135 -3.93 -13.03 -11.52
N GLY A 136 -2.95 -12.19 -11.18
CA GLY A 136 -1.52 -12.53 -11.16
C GLY A 136 -0.98 -12.60 -9.74
N VAL A 137 -0.63 -13.80 -9.29
CA VAL A 137 -0.05 -14.07 -7.98
C VAL A 137 1.42 -14.42 -8.14
N ALA A 138 2.31 -13.63 -7.55
CA ALA A 138 3.74 -13.87 -7.56
C ALA A 138 4.41 -13.16 -6.39
N GLN A 139 5.53 -13.70 -5.89
CA GLN A 139 6.25 -13.17 -4.74
C GLN A 139 6.59 -11.66 -4.82
N THR A 140 6.91 -11.04 -3.69
CA THR A 140 7.38 -9.64 -3.67
C THR A 140 8.67 -9.49 -4.48
N GLY A 141 8.83 -8.34 -5.15
CA GLY A 141 10.02 -8.08 -5.97
C GLY A 141 10.11 -8.84 -7.30
N SER A 142 9.09 -9.60 -7.70
CA SER A 142 9.05 -10.37 -8.97
C SER A 142 8.72 -9.57 -10.23
N GLY A 143 8.60 -8.22 -10.15
CA GLY A 143 8.32 -7.39 -11.33
C GLY A 143 6.85 -7.27 -11.74
N LYS A 144 5.91 -7.48 -10.80
CA LYS A 144 4.45 -7.32 -11.03
C LYS A 144 4.08 -5.95 -11.60
N THR A 145 4.72 -4.87 -11.16
CA THR A 145 4.43 -3.50 -11.63
C THR A 145 4.55 -3.34 -13.14
N LEU A 146 5.64 -3.84 -13.74
CA LEU A 146 5.80 -3.82 -15.20
C LEU A 146 4.90 -4.85 -15.91
N SER A 147 4.44 -5.88 -15.19
CA SER A 147 3.51 -6.87 -15.74
C SER A 147 2.16 -6.24 -16.11
N TYR A 148 1.72 -5.21 -15.37
CA TYR A 148 0.46 -4.50 -15.67
C TYR A 148 0.65 -3.14 -16.34
N LEU A 149 1.77 -2.43 -16.14
CA LEU A 149 1.98 -1.11 -16.74
C LEU A 149 2.33 -1.17 -18.23
N LEU A 150 3.15 -2.12 -18.68
CA LEU A 150 3.55 -2.19 -20.08
C LEU A 150 2.37 -2.54 -21.00
N PRO A 151 1.51 -3.54 -20.66
CA PRO A 151 0.29 -3.76 -21.41
C PRO A 151 -0.68 -2.58 -21.33
N ALA A 152 -0.75 -1.84 -20.22
CA ALA A 152 -1.58 -0.64 -20.12
C ALA A 152 -1.19 0.44 -21.15
N ILE A 153 0.12 0.62 -21.39
CA ILE A 153 0.63 1.57 -22.40
C ILE A 153 0.20 1.12 -23.80
N VAL A 154 0.34 -0.17 -24.13
CA VAL A 154 -0.12 -0.71 -25.41
C VAL A 154 -1.62 -0.53 -25.58
N HIS A 155 -2.39 -0.83 -24.53
CA HIS A 155 -3.83 -0.65 -24.50
C HIS A 155 -4.22 0.80 -24.80
N ILE A 156 -3.59 1.77 -24.13
CA ILE A 156 -3.84 3.21 -24.33
C ILE A 156 -3.53 3.66 -25.76
N ASN A 157 -2.42 3.18 -26.34
CA ASN A 157 -2.00 3.58 -27.69
C ASN A 157 -3.00 3.16 -28.78
N HIS A 158 -3.84 2.15 -28.52
CA HIS A 158 -4.90 1.70 -29.43
C HIS A 158 -6.28 2.31 -29.11
N GLN A 159 -6.35 3.27 -28.20
CA GLN A 159 -7.56 4.04 -27.93
C GLN A 159 -7.51 5.41 -28.64
N PRO A 160 -8.67 6.02 -28.94
CA PRO A 160 -8.71 7.42 -29.35
C PRO A 160 -8.02 8.32 -28.33
N PHE A 161 -7.35 9.38 -28.79
CA PHE A 161 -6.74 10.35 -27.89
C PHE A 161 -7.76 10.93 -26.89
N LEU A 162 -7.27 11.40 -25.75
CA LEU A 162 -8.12 12.04 -24.75
C LEU A 162 -8.63 13.38 -25.26
N GLU A 163 -9.93 13.59 -25.10
CA GLU A 163 -10.55 14.90 -25.32
C GLU A 163 -10.64 15.71 -24.02
N ARG A 164 -10.94 16.99 -24.12
CA ARG A 164 -11.13 17.83 -22.93
C ARG A 164 -12.32 17.32 -22.13
N GLY A 165 -12.11 17.08 -20.84
CA GLY A 165 -13.14 16.56 -19.93
C GLY A 165 -13.19 15.03 -19.86
N ASP A 166 -12.35 14.33 -20.62
CA ASP A 166 -12.18 12.89 -20.47
C ASP A 166 -11.46 12.54 -19.18
N GLY A 167 -11.88 11.40 -18.61
CA GLY A 167 -11.19 10.74 -17.51
C GLY A 167 -10.06 9.81 -18.01
N PRO A 168 -9.35 9.16 -17.09
CA PRO A 168 -8.25 8.25 -17.44
C PRO A 168 -8.74 7.00 -18.16
N ILE A 169 -7.88 6.46 -19.03
CA ILE A 169 -8.11 5.19 -19.73
C ILE A 169 -7.67 4.02 -18.85
N CYS A 170 -6.50 4.16 -18.21
CA CYS A 170 -5.96 3.22 -17.24
C CYS A 170 -6.10 3.77 -15.81
N LEU A 171 -6.72 2.99 -14.93
CA LEU A 171 -6.79 3.27 -13.50
C LEU A 171 -6.06 2.17 -12.71
N VAL A 172 -5.08 2.56 -11.90
CA VAL A 172 -4.41 1.67 -10.95
C VAL A 172 -4.80 2.07 -9.54
N LEU A 173 -5.39 1.15 -8.77
CA LEU A 173 -5.70 1.36 -7.36
C LEU A 173 -4.65 0.67 -6.48
N ALA A 174 -4.17 1.41 -5.48
CA ALA A 174 -3.19 0.93 -4.51
C ALA A 174 -3.66 1.25 -3.07
N PRO A 175 -3.30 0.42 -2.07
CA PRO A 175 -3.76 0.58 -0.68
C PRO A 175 -3.12 1.75 0.07
N THR A 176 -1.88 2.11 -0.29
CA THR A 176 -1.09 3.14 0.41
C THR A 176 -0.68 4.26 -0.54
N ARG A 177 -0.43 5.44 0.04
CA ARG A 177 -0.10 6.65 -0.72
C ARG A 177 1.29 6.53 -1.35
N GLU A 178 2.21 5.95 -0.60
CA GLU A 178 3.60 5.72 -0.96
C GLU A 178 3.71 4.73 -2.12
N LEU A 179 2.96 3.63 -2.07
CA LEU A 179 2.89 2.68 -3.19
C LEU A 179 2.32 3.36 -4.44
N ALA A 180 1.26 4.15 -4.31
CA ALA A 180 0.68 4.87 -5.45
C ALA A 180 1.70 5.83 -6.10
N GLN A 181 2.46 6.59 -5.30
CA GLN A 181 3.52 7.47 -5.79
C GLN A 181 4.62 6.69 -6.52
N GLN A 182 5.04 5.55 -5.96
CA GLN A 182 6.07 4.72 -6.56
C GLN A 182 5.63 4.11 -7.90
N VAL A 183 4.42 3.56 -7.98
CA VAL A 183 3.88 3.04 -9.25
C VAL A 183 3.78 4.18 -10.28
N GLN A 184 3.40 5.39 -9.85
CA GLN A 184 3.39 6.56 -10.72
C GLN A 184 4.80 6.95 -11.19
N GLN A 185 5.82 6.87 -10.34
CA GLN A 185 7.21 7.13 -10.72
C GLN A 185 7.67 6.15 -11.81
N VAL A 186 7.40 4.86 -11.62
CA VAL A 186 7.70 3.82 -12.64
C VAL A 186 6.92 4.14 -13.93
N ALA A 187 5.62 4.40 -13.85
CA ALA A 187 4.80 4.73 -15.01
C ALA A 187 5.32 5.97 -15.76
N ALA A 188 5.78 6.99 -15.05
CA ALA A 188 6.26 8.25 -15.64
C ALA A 188 7.47 8.06 -16.57
N GLU A 189 8.36 7.11 -16.28
CA GLU A 189 9.52 6.82 -17.11
C GLU A 189 9.10 6.30 -18.49
N TYR A 190 8.20 5.34 -18.52
CA TYR A 190 7.66 4.77 -19.75
C TYR A 190 6.67 5.72 -20.45
N CYS A 191 5.85 6.46 -19.69
CA CYS A 191 4.92 7.46 -20.23
C CYS A 191 5.67 8.57 -20.99
N ARG A 192 6.81 9.03 -20.48
CA ARG A 192 7.63 10.05 -21.15
C ARG A 192 8.10 9.59 -22.53
N ALA A 193 8.52 8.33 -22.65
CA ALA A 193 8.91 7.73 -23.93
C ALA A 193 7.72 7.59 -24.90
N CYS A 194 6.50 7.41 -24.38
CA CYS A 194 5.27 7.23 -25.15
C CYS A 194 4.44 8.49 -25.36
N ARG A 195 4.90 9.66 -24.89
CA ARG A 195 4.12 10.92 -24.89
C ARG A 195 2.77 10.80 -24.17
N LEU A 196 2.69 9.91 -23.18
CA LEU A 196 1.54 9.75 -22.30
C LEU A 196 1.73 10.56 -21.03
N LYS A 197 0.63 10.87 -20.35
CA LYS A 197 0.63 11.57 -19.06
C LYS A 197 0.10 10.64 -17.97
N SER A 198 0.76 10.68 -16.83
CA SER A 198 0.36 9.96 -15.61
C SER A 198 0.24 10.92 -14.44
N THR A 199 -0.67 10.68 -13.50
CA THR A 199 -0.72 11.40 -12.22
C THR A 199 -1.02 10.45 -11.06
N CYS A 200 -0.74 10.90 -9.83
CA CYS A 200 -0.99 10.18 -8.60
C CYS A 200 -2.02 10.90 -7.72
N ILE A 201 -3.11 10.22 -7.37
CA ILE A 201 -4.26 10.76 -6.65
C ILE A 201 -4.34 10.14 -5.25
N TYR A 202 -3.96 10.92 -4.24
CA TYR A 202 -3.85 10.41 -2.88
C TYR A 202 -4.10 11.45 -1.79
N GLY A 203 -4.57 10.97 -0.63
CA GLY A 203 -4.89 11.79 0.54
C GLY A 203 -3.68 12.48 1.18
N GLY A 204 -3.89 13.48 2.03
CA GLY A 204 -2.82 14.14 2.80
C GLY A 204 -1.95 15.14 2.02
N ALA A 205 -1.96 15.10 0.69
CA ALA A 205 -1.38 16.14 -0.17
C ALA A 205 -2.44 17.17 -0.62
N PRO A 206 -2.03 18.41 -0.97
CA PRO A 206 -2.92 19.44 -1.49
C PRO A 206 -3.72 18.97 -2.71
N LYS A 207 -5.02 19.30 -2.76
CA LYS A 207 -5.92 18.90 -3.86
C LYS A 207 -5.61 19.63 -5.17
N GLY A 208 -5.17 20.89 -5.12
CA GLY A 208 -5.02 21.77 -6.28
C GLY A 208 -4.16 21.20 -7.42
N PRO A 209 -2.91 20.75 -7.15
CA PRO A 209 -2.07 20.12 -8.17
C PRO A 209 -2.69 18.87 -8.79
N GLN A 210 -3.25 17.98 -7.97
CA GLN A 210 -3.90 16.74 -8.44
C GLN A 210 -5.11 17.02 -9.33
N ILE A 211 -5.94 18.01 -8.96
CA ILE A 211 -7.08 18.47 -9.77
C ILE A 211 -6.60 19.03 -11.11
N ARG A 212 -5.56 19.86 -11.09
CA ARG A 212 -4.99 20.45 -12.31
C ARG A 212 -4.48 19.38 -13.28
N ASP A 213 -3.85 18.34 -12.77
CA ASP A 213 -3.37 17.23 -13.60
C ASP A 213 -4.55 16.48 -14.24
N LEU A 214 -5.59 16.17 -13.47
CA LEU A 214 -6.81 15.53 -13.98
C LEU A 214 -7.52 16.39 -15.04
N GLU A 215 -7.67 17.69 -14.81
CA GLU A 215 -8.31 18.63 -15.74
C GLU A 215 -7.49 18.84 -17.03
N ARG A 216 -6.16 18.67 -16.99
CA ARG A 216 -5.29 18.65 -18.18
C ARG A 216 -5.40 17.36 -19.00
N GLY A 217 -6.09 16.36 -18.47
CA GLY A 217 -6.21 15.02 -19.04
C GLY A 217 -4.96 14.18 -18.79
N VAL A 218 -5.16 12.97 -18.28
CA VAL A 218 -4.11 11.97 -18.02
C VAL A 218 -4.60 10.62 -18.49
N GLU A 219 -3.78 9.88 -19.21
CA GLU A 219 -4.14 8.55 -19.71
C GLU A 219 -4.04 7.50 -18.58
N ILE A 220 -3.07 7.66 -17.68
CA ILE A 220 -2.85 6.78 -16.53
C ILE A 220 -3.11 7.53 -15.21
N CYS A 221 -4.04 7.03 -14.42
CA CYS A 221 -4.29 7.52 -13.06
C CYS A 221 -3.92 6.42 -12.06
N ILE A 222 -3.01 6.72 -11.15
CA ILE A 222 -2.69 5.85 -10.01
C ILE A 222 -3.31 6.48 -8.77
N ALA A 223 -4.09 5.74 -7.98
CA ALA A 223 -4.85 6.34 -6.91
C ALA A 223 -4.99 5.48 -5.66
N THR A 224 -5.07 6.16 -4.52
CA THR A 224 -5.65 5.58 -3.29
C THR A 224 -7.17 5.80 -3.29
N PRO A 225 -7.99 4.82 -2.85
CA PRO A 225 -9.44 4.87 -3.02
C PRO A 225 -10.10 6.13 -2.46
N GLY A 226 -9.77 6.51 -1.22
CA GLY A 226 -10.45 7.61 -0.54
C GLY A 226 -10.36 8.96 -1.26
N ARG A 227 -9.19 9.33 -1.80
CA ARG A 227 -9.03 10.60 -2.54
C ARG A 227 -9.68 10.54 -3.93
N LEU A 228 -9.64 9.38 -4.58
CA LEU A 228 -10.31 9.20 -5.86
C LEU A 228 -11.83 9.37 -5.71
N ILE A 229 -12.42 8.75 -4.67
CA ILE A 229 -13.85 8.89 -4.37
C ILE A 229 -14.23 10.37 -4.18
N ASP A 230 -13.46 11.12 -3.38
CA ASP A 230 -13.65 12.56 -3.17
C ASP A 230 -13.67 13.33 -4.51
N PHE A 231 -12.73 13.04 -5.42
CA PHE A 231 -12.68 13.67 -6.75
C PHE A 231 -13.78 13.24 -7.72
N LEU A 232 -14.26 11.99 -7.61
CA LEU A 232 -15.43 11.54 -8.35
C LEU A 232 -16.70 12.24 -7.84
N GLU A 233 -16.86 12.38 -6.53
CA GLU A 233 -18.02 13.05 -5.92
C GLU A 233 -18.11 14.53 -6.26
N CYS A 234 -16.98 15.24 -6.29
CA CYS A 234 -16.96 16.66 -6.67
C CYS A 234 -16.77 16.91 -8.16
N GLY A 235 -16.85 15.85 -9.00
CA GLY A 235 -16.82 15.96 -10.46
C GLY A 235 -15.50 16.48 -11.03
N LYS A 236 -14.38 16.31 -10.31
CA LYS A 236 -13.03 16.69 -10.78
C LYS A 236 -12.42 15.70 -11.74
N THR A 237 -12.92 14.47 -11.74
CA THR A 237 -12.65 13.47 -12.77
C THR A 237 -13.86 12.56 -12.94
N ASN A 238 -13.78 11.64 -13.88
CA ASN A 238 -14.78 10.62 -14.15
C ASN A 238 -14.09 9.35 -14.67
N LEU A 239 -14.80 8.21 -14.68
CA LEU A 239 -14.24 6.94 -15.17
C LEU A 239 -14.95 6.43 -16.43
N ARG A 240 -15.48 7.35 -17.26
CA ARG A 240 -16.21 6.97 -18.49
C ARG A 240 -15.31 6.32 -19.54
N ARG A 241 -14.06 6.80 -19.65
CA ARG A 241 -13.04 6.29 -20.58
C ARG A 241 -12.22 5.12 -20.00
N THR A 242 -12.42 4.79 -18.72
CA THR A 242 -11.63 3.77 -18.03
C THR A 242 -12.00 2.39 -18.55
N THR A 243 -11.06 1.78 -19.27
CA THR A 243 -11.22 0.49 -19.94
C THR A 243 -10.19 -0.53 -19.47
N TYR A 244 -9.17 -0.10 -18.73
CA TYR A 244 -8.15 -0.94 -18.12
C TYR A 244 -8.05 -0.61 -16.63
N LEU A 245 -8.48 -1.53 -15.77
CA LEU A 245 -8.49 -1.37 -14.32
C LEU A 245 -7.49 -2.34 -13.69
N VAL A 246 -6.61 -1.80 -12.85
CA VAL A 246 -5.65 -2.58 -12.06
C VAL A 246 -5.96 -2.42 -10.58
N LEU A 247 -6.06 -3.54 -9.85
CA LEU A 247 -5.99 -3.57 -8.39
C LEU A 247 -4.61 -4.14 -8.02
N ASP A 248 -3.73 -3.28 -7.51
CA ASP A 248 -2.43 -3.70 -6.97
C ASP A 248 -2.55 -3.96 -5.46
N GLU A 249 -1.82 -4.96 -4.96
CA GLU A 249 -2.03 -5.54 -3.62
C GLU A 249 -3.52 -5.91 -3.40
N ALA A 250 -4.09 -6.63 -4.37
CA ALA A 250 -5.53 -6.84 -4.49
C ALA A 250 -6.16 -7.56 -3.28
N ASP A 251 -5.42 -8.44 -2.59
CA ASP A 251 -5.86 -9.05 -1.34
C ASP A 251 -6.14 -8.02 -0.26
N ARG A 252 -5.30 -6.98 -0.16
CA ARG A 252 -5.50 -5.88 0.79
C ARG A 252 -6.66 -4.98 0.36
N MET A 253 -6.79 -4.74 -0.93
CA MET A 253 -7.86 -3.89 -1.47
C MET A 253 -9.24 -4.53 -1.33
N LEU A 254 -9.28 -5.86 -1.22
CA LEU A 254 -10.50 -6.66 -1.03
C LEU A 254 -10.74 -7.07 0.44
N ASP A 255 -9.86 -6.66 1.37
CA ASP A 255 -10.11 -6.78 2.81
C ASP A 255 -11.30 -5.89 3.24
N MET A 256 -11.97 -6.24 4.35
CA MET A 256 -13.21 -5.64 4.84
C MET A 256 -13.15 -4.11 5.03
N GLY A 257 -11.95 -3.51 5.12
CA GLY A 257 -11.76 -2.06 5.23
C GLY A 257 -11.74 -1.30 3.90
N PHE A 258 -11.31 -1.94 2.80
CA PHE A 258 -11.16 -1.28 1.49
C PHE A 258 -12.24 -1.70 0.49
N GLU A 259 -12.79 -2.91 0.61
CA GLU A 259 -13.77 -3.46 -0.32
C GLU A 259 -14.95 -2.49 -0.59
N PRO A 260 -15.56 -1.83 0.41
CA PRO A 260 -16.67 -0.92 0.14
C PRO A 260 -16.26 0.30 -0.69
N GLN A 261 -15.01 0.77 -0.53
CA GLN A 261 -14.45 1.87 -1.31
C GLN A 261 -14.16 1.41 -2.75
N ILE A 262 -13.62 0.21 -2.92
CA ILE A 262 -13.38 -0.40 -4.23
C ILE A 262 -14.70 -0.55 -4.99
N ARG A 263 -15.72 -1.11 -4.37
CA ARG A 263 -17.04 -1.28 -4.98
C ARG A 263 -17.63 0.03 -5.46
N LYS A 264 -17.55 1.09 -4.63
CA LYS A 264 -18.00 2.44 -5.03
C LYS A 264 -17.25 2.99 -6.25
N ILE A 265 -15.96 2.72 -6.38
CA ILE A 265 -15.17 3.16 -7.54
C ILE A 265 -15.55 2.33 -8.77
N VAL A 266 -15.57 1.01 -8.64
CA VAL A 266 -15.84 0.09 -9.76
C VAL A 266 -17.25 0.26 -10.32
N ASP A 267 -18.25 0.55 -9.47
CA ASP A 267 -19.61 0.89 -9.90
C ASP A 267 -19.69 2.17 -10.76
N GLN A 268 -18.63 2.98 -10.80
CA GLN A 268 -18.50 4.16 -11.66
C GLN A 268 -17.74 3.88 -12.97
N ILE A 269 -17.31 2.64 -13.20
CA ILE A 269 -16.60 2.20 -14.41
C ILE A 269 -17.55 1.35 -15.26
N ARG A 270 -17.38 1.42 -16.58
CA ARG A 270 -18.11 0.56 -17.53
C ARG A 270 -17.85 -0.94 -17.23
N PRO A 271 -18.87 -1.81 -17.39
CA PRO A 271 -18.76 -3.23 -17.02
C PRO A 271 -17.95 -4.05 -18.01
N ASP A 272 -17.79 -3.55 -19.24
CA ASP A 272 -16.97 -4.15 -20.28
C ASP A 272 -15.50 -3.69 -20.22
N ARG A 273 -15.01 -3.12 -19.12
CA ARG A 273 -13.57 -2.90 -18.88
C ARG A 273 -12.81 -4.23 -18.84
N GLN A 274 -11.48 -4.16 -18.93
CA GLN A 274 -10.57 -5.24 -18.50
C GLN A 274 -10.15 -5.00 -17.05
N THR A 275 -10.20 -6.04 -16.22
CA THR A 275 -9.82 -5.99 -14.80
C THR A 275 -8.64 -6.92 -14.52
N LEU A 276 -7.56 -6.37 -13.95
CA LEU A 276 -6.36 -7.10 -13.60
C LEU A 276 -6.08 -6.94 -12.10
N MET A 277 -5.97 -8.04 -11.38
CA MET A 277 -5.64 -8.06 -9.95
C MET A 277 -4.26 -8.66 -9.73
N TRP A 278 -3.45 -8.00 -8.91
CA TRP A 278 -2.08 -8.44 -8.64
C TRP A 278 -1.83 -8.47 -7.15
N SER A 279 -1.18 -9.54 -6.68
CA SER A 279 -0.81 -9.68 -5.27
C SER A 279 0.36 -10.65 -5.09
N ALA A 280 1.03 -10.58 -3.95
CA ALA A 280 1.93 -11.65 -3.51
C ALA A 280 1.18 -12.80 -2.80
N THR A 281 0.00 -12.51 -2.26
CA THR A 281 -0.78 -13.42 -1.43
C THR A 281 -2.21 -13.48 -1.96
N TRP A 282 -2.79 -14.68 -2.07
CA TRP A 282 -4.14 -14.85 -2.63
C TRP A 282 -4.98 -15.85 -1.82
N PRO A 283 -5.38 -15.46 -0.60
CA PRO A 283 -6.10 -16.33 0.34
C PRO A 283 -7.53 -16.64 -0.16
N LYS A 284 -8.16 -17.67 0.39
CA LYS A 284 -9.44 -18.20 -0.14
C LYS A 284 -10.59 -17.21 0.02
N GLU A 285 -10.57 -16.43 1.08
CA GLU A 285 -11.59 -15.44 1.45
C GLU A 285 -11.66 -14.32 0.41
N VAL A 286 -10.50 -13.89 -0.10
CA VAL A 286 -10.37 -12.86 -1.14
C VAL A 286 -10.83 -13.37 -2.50
N ARG A 287 -10.61 -14.66 -2.81
CA ARG A 287 -10.98 -15.25 -4.12
C ARG A 287 -12.46 -15.08 -4.43
N GLN A 288 -13.33 -15.36 -3.46
CA GLN A 288 -14.77 -15.24 -3.64
C GLN A 288 -15.21 -13.79 -3.83
N LEU A 289 -14.57 -12.85 -3.12
CA LEU A 289 -14.85 -11.42 -3.28
C LEU A 289 -14.33 -10.87 -4.61
N ALA A 290 -13.23 -11.41 -5.12
CA ALA A 290 -12.64 -10.99 -6.40
C ALA A 290 -13.57 -11.30 -7.59
N GLU A 291 -14.35 -12.38 -7.52
CA GLU A 291 -15.29 -12.79 -8.57
C GLU A 291 -16.38 -11.74 -8.84
N ASP A 292 -16.73 -10.90 -7.86
CA ASP A 292 -17.68 -9.78 -8.06
C ASP A 292 -17.14 -8.70 -9.02
N PHE A 293 -15.83 -8.65 -9.23
CA PHE A 293 -15.17 -7.60 -10.00
C PHE A 293 -14.57 -8.10 -11.34
N LEU A 294 -14.51 -9.42 -11.55
CA LEU A 294 -13.86 -10.09 -12.66
C LEU A 294 -14.88 -10.79 -13.57
N LYS A 295 -14.54 -10.96 -14.85
CA LYS A 295 -15.32 -11.75 -15.81
C LYS A 295 -14.44 -12.71 -16.60
N ASP A 296 -14.80 -14.00 -16.64
CA ASP A 296 -14.12 -15.04 -17.45
C ASP A 296 -12.59 -14.94 -17.40
N TYR A 297 -12.04 -14.91 -16.18
CA TYR A 297 -10.65 -14.49 -15.93
C TYR A 297 -9.64 -15.63 -15.94
N ILE A 298 -8.38 -15.29 -16.21
CA ILE A 298 -7.22 -16.18 -16.08
C ILE A 298 -6.54 -15.97 -14.73
N HIS A 299 -6.24 -17.05 -14.02
CA HIS A 299 -5.47 -17.01 -12.78
C HIS A 299 -4.08 -17.61 -13.02
N ILE A 300 -3.05 -16.79 -12.84
CA ILE A 300 -1.65 -17.18 -12.92
C ILE A 300 -1.07 -17.15 -11.50
N ASN A 301 -0.39 -18.23 -11.11
CA ASN A 301 0.37 -18.32 -9.86
C ASN A 301 1.82 -18.68 -10.18
N ILE A 302 2.78 -17.94 -9.63
CA ILE A 302 4.21 -18.24 -9.72
C ILE A 302 4.70 -18.71 -8.35
N GLY A 303 5.32 -19.88 -8.31
CA GLY A 303 5.78 -20.51 -7.08
C GLY A 303 4.73 -21.42 -6.44
N ALA A 304 4.86 -21.66 -5.14
CA ALA A 304 3.93 -22.49 -4.39
C ALA A 304 2.49 -21.94 -4.46
N LEU A 305 1.51 -22.86 -4.50
CA LEU A 305 0.08 -22.52 -4.45
C LEU A 305 -0.38 -22.13 -3.05
N GLU A 306 0.37 -22.58 -2.04
CA GLU A 306 0.18 -22.20 -0.65
C GLU A 306 0.90 -20.89 -0.35
N LEU A 307 0.59 -20.33 0.81
CA LEU A 307 1.16 -19.08 1.27
C LEU A 307 2.69 -19.23 1.41
N SER A 308 3.45 -18.57 0.54
CA SER A 308 4.90 -18.71 0.44
C SER A 308 5.62 -17.37 0.58
N ALA A 309 6.76 -17.39 1.26
CA ALA A 309 7.67 -16.26 1.35
C ALA A 309 8.69 -16.30 0.20
N ASN A 310 9.35 -15.18 -0.07
CA ASN A 310 10.49 -15.19 -1.00
C ASN A 310 11.63 -16.04 -0.41
N HIS A 311 12.05 -17.08 -1.13
CA HIS A 311 13.07 -18.04 -0.68
C HIS A 311 14.47 -17.43 -0.53
N ASN A 312 14.73 -16.25 -1.07
CA ASN A 312 15.99 -15.51 -0.90
C ASN A 312 16.14 -14.83 0.47
N ILE A 313 15.14 -14.98 1.35
CA ILE A 313 15.13 -14.40 2.70
C ILE A 313 15.54 -15.46 3.71
N LEU A 314 16.63 -15.20 4.45
CA LEU A 314 16.95 -15.95 5.67
C LEU A 314 15.98 -15.53 6.78
N GLN A 315 15.18 -16.46 7.28
CA GLN A 315 14.15 -16.19 8.28
C GLN A 315 14.57 -16.73 9.65
N ILE A 316 14.77 -15.83 10.60
CA ILE A 316 15.19 -16.15 11.97
C ILE A 316 14.07 -15.76 12.94
N VAL A 317 13.56 -16.73 13.70
CA VAL A 317 12.52 -16.53 14.71
C VAL A 317 13.11 -16.74 16.10
N ASP A 318 13.05 -15.70 16.92
CA ASP A 318 13.47 -15.72 18.31
C ASP A 318 12.24 -15.69 19.22
N VAL A 319 12.06 -16.76 19.98
CA VAL A 319 10.95 -16.90 20.93
C VAL A 319 11.34 -16.26 22.26
N CYS A 320 10.68 -15.17 22.62
CA CYS A 320 10.98 -14.38 23.82
C CYS A 320 9.71 -13.81 24.48
N HIS A 321 9.87 -13.24 25.67
CA HIS A 321 8.84 -12.45 26.32
C HIS A 321 8.90 -10.97 25.89
N ASP A 322 7.79 -10.25 26.04
CA ASP A 322 7.69 -8.84 25.62
C ASP A 322 8.71 -7.93 26.32
N VAL A 323 9.08 -8.24 27.57
CA VAL A 323 10.07 -7.48 28.35
C VAL A 323 11.50 -7.61 27.82
N GLU A 324 11.80 -8.68 27.09
CA GLU A 324 13.14 -8.97 26.56
C GLU A 324 13.37 -8.33 25.19
N LYS A 325 12.31 -7.88 24.51
CA LYS A 325 12.39 -7.37 23.12
C LYS A 325 13.32 -6.18 22.98
N ASP A 326 13.31 -5.28 23.97
CA ASP A 326 14.14 -4.07 23.94
C ASP A 326 15.64 -4.41 23.97
N GLU A 327 16.03 -5.28 24.88
CA GLU A 327 17.43 -5.71 25.01
C GLU A 327 17.88 -6.50 23.78
N LYS A 328 17.03 -7.41 23.29
CA LYS A 328 17.30 -8.18 22.07
C LYS A 328 17.42 -7.29 20.84
N LEU A 329 16.58 -6.27 20.71
CA LEU A 329 16.67 -5.31 19.60
C LEU A 329 18.00 -4.57 19.63
N ILE A 330 18.42 -4.06 20.79
CA ILE A 330 19.68 -3.29 20.90
C ILE A 330 20.87 -4.17 20.51
N ARG A 331 20.98 -5.39 21.04
CA ARG A 331 22.06 -6.32 20.68
C ARG A 331 22.07 -6.64 19.19
N LEU A 332 20.89 -6.90 18.61
CA LEU A 332 20.77 -7.16 17.18
C LEU A 332 21.17 -5.94 16.34
N MET A 333 20.82 -4.73 16.78
CA MET A 333 21.21 -3.49 16.11
C MET A 333 22.71 -3.23 16.21
N GLU A 334 23.38 -3.59 17.30
CA GLU A 334 24.85 -3.51 17.42
C GLU A 334 25.56 -4.38 16.39
N GLU A 335 25.09 -5.61 16.20
CA GLU A 335 25.58 -6.52 15.17
C GLU A 335 25.33 -5.95 13.77
N ILE A 336 24.09 -5.59 13.46
CA ILE A 336 23.70 -5.09 12.12
C ILE A 336 24.45 -3.81 11.75
N MET A 337 24.57 -2.85 12.68
CA MET A 337 25.20 -1.56 12.38
C MET A 337 26.73 -1.67 12.24
N SER A 338 27.34 -2.78 12.64
CA SER A 338 28.75 -3.09 12.37
C SER A 338 29.00 -3.48 10.90
N GLU A 339 27.95 -3.89 10.18
CA GLU A 339 28.03 -4.24 8.76
C GLU A 339 28.02 -3.00 7.86
N LYS A 340 28.64 -3.12 6.68
CA LYS A 340 28.63 -2.06 5.65
C LYS A 340 27.23 -1.84 5.06
N GLU A 341 26.47 -2.91 4.85
CA GLU A 341 25.12 -2.85 4.30
C GLU A 341 24.08 -3.05 5.41
N ASN A 342 23.81 -1.99 6.17
CA ASN A 342 23.05 -2.06 7.43
C ASN A 342 21.64 -1.44 7.36
N LYS A 343 21.12 -1.18 6.16
CA LYS A 343 19.80 -0.56 5.99
C LYS A 343 18.71 -1.52 6.50
N THR A 344 17.95 -1.06 7.50
CA THR A 344 17.09 -1.90 8.36
C THR A 344 15.70 -1.30 8.50
N ILE A 345 14.67 -2.13 8.38
CA ILE A 345 13.28 -1.77 8.72
C ILE A 345 12.84 -2.54 9.97
N VAL A 346 12.35 -1.82 10.97
CA VAL A 346 11.80 -2.39 12.22
C VAL A 346 10.29 -2.21 12.24
N PHE A 347 9.54 -3.30 12.18
CA PHE A 347 8.09 -3.29 12.23
C PHE A 347 7.55 -3.43 13.65
N VAL A 348 6.62 -2.55 13.99
CA VAL A 348 5.87 -2.55 15.26
C VAL A 348 4.36 -2.53 15.00
N GLU A 349 3.59 -2.99 15.98
CA GLU A 349 2.14 -3.17 15.81
C GLU A 349 1.37 -1.83 15.75
N THR A 350 1.71 -0.89 16.63
CA THR A 350 0.92 0.33 16.82
C THR A 350 1.70 1.60 16.55
N LYS A 351 0.97 2.65 16.14
CA LYS A 351 1.51 4.00 15.92
C LYS A 351 2.20 4.56 17.17
N ARG A 352 1.60 4.30 18.34
CA ARG A 352 2.15 4.71 19.63
C ARG A 352 3.48 4.02 19.93
N ARG A 353 3.55 2.70 19.73
CA ARG A 353 4.81 1.94 19.90
C ARG A 353 5.88 2.39 18.91
N CYS A 354 5.51 2.72 17.68
CA CYS A 354 6.43 3.28 16.68
C CYS A 354 7.10 4.56 17.19
N ASP A 355 6.30 5.48 17.73
CA ASP A 355 6.79 6.73 18.29
C ASP A 355 7.62 6.53 19.56
N GLU A 356 7.19 5.66 20.46
CA GLU A 356 7.92 5.34 21.71
C GLU A 356 9.28 4.70 21.41
N LEU A 357 9.32 3.69 20.55
CA LEU A 357 10.54 3.00 20.16
C LEU A 357 11.50 3.93 19.40
N THR A 358 10.99 4.76 18.49
CA THR A 358 11.81 5.75 17.77
C THR A 358 12.46 6.75 18.71
N ARG A 359 11.70 7.27 19.70
CA ARG A 359 12.24 8.21 20.69
C ARG A 359 13.30 7.55 21.57
N LYS A 360 13.07 6.30 21.99
CA LYS A 360 14.03 5.53 22.78
C LYS A 360 15.33 5.31 22.01
N MET A 361 15.26 4.74 20.81
CA MET A 361 16.43 4.52 19.96
C MET A 361 17.21 5.81 19.67
N ARG A 362 16.52 6.92 19.37
CA ARG A 362 17.18 8.22 19.17
C ARG A 362 17.87 8.76 20.43
N ARG A 363 17.27 8.58 21.61
CA ARG A 363 17.88 8.99 22.88
C ARG A 363 19.18 8.24 23.15
N ASP A 364 19.21 6.97 22.77
CA ASP A 364 20.36 6.09 22.91
C ASP A 364 21.40 6.30 21.78
N GLY A 365 21.17 7.28 20.89
CA GLY A 365 22.11 7.69 19.84
C GLY A 365 21.95 6.99 18.49
N TRP A 366 20.96 6.11 18.31
CA TRP A 366 20.74 5.41 17.05
C TRP A 366 20.13 6.34 15.97
N PRO A 367 20.60 6.26 14.72
CA PRO A 367 20.09 7.06 13.60
C PRO A 367 18.76 6.51 13.05
N ALA A 368 17.75 6.42 13.92
CA ALA A 368 16.43 5.86 13.62
C ALA A 368 15.39 6.93 13.30
N MET A 369 14.45 6.61 12.41
CA MET A 369 13.29 7.44 12.09
C MET A 369 12.00 6.63 12.07
N GLY A 370 10.90 7.24 12.49
CA GLY A 370 9.60 6.57 12.62
C GLY A 370 8.62 7.00 11.53
N ILE A 371 7.90 6.05 10.92
CA ILE A 371 6.82 6.30 9.96
C ILE A 371 5.53 5.55 10.31
N HIS A 372 4.41 6.26 10.38
CA HIS A 372 3.10 5.70 10.64
C HIS A 372 1.98 6.62 10.16
N GLY A 373 0.73 6.17 10.25
CA GLY A 373 -0.42 6.87 9.67
C GLY A 373 -0.83 8.20 10.31
N ASP A 374 -0.31 8.56 11.49
CA ASP A 374 -0.59 9.84 12.15
C ASP A 374 0.46 10.92 11.85
N LYS A 375 1.58 10.54 11.21
CA LYS A 375 2.53 11.51 10.65
C LYS A 375 1.88 12.27 9.50
N SER A 376 2.21 13.54 9.35
CA SER A 376 1.81 14.32 8.18
C SER A 376 2.39 13.71 6.91
N GLN A 377 1.76 13.94 5.74
CA GLN A 377 2.30 13.38 4.50
C GLN A 377 3.70 13.93 4.17
N GLN A 378 3.96 15.20 4.47
CA GLN A 378 5.26 15.82 4.27
C GLN A 378 6.35 15.13 5.11
N GLU A 379 6.06 14.80 6.37
CA GLU A 379 6.98 14.06 7.23
C GLU A 379 7.20 12.63 6.71
N ARG A 380 6.16 11.95 6.25
CA ARG A 380 6.26 10.60 5.67
C ARG A 380 7.16 10.60 4.44
N ASP A 381 6.91 11.51 3.50
CA ASP A 381 7.69 11.66 2.28
C ASP A 381 9.16 11.98 2.61
N TRP A 382 9.40 12.88 3.57
CA TRP A 382 10.75 13.22 4.03
C TRP A 382 11.47 12.05 4.67
N VAL A 383 10.84 11.33 5.61
CA VAL A 383 11.43 10.16 6.28
C VAL A 383 11.80 9.06 5.28
N LEU A 384 10.91 8.77 4.32
CA LEU A 384 11.17 7.77 3.29
C LEU A 384 12.29 8.19 2.36
N ASN A 385 12.35 9.47 2.00
CA ASN A 385 13.42 9.99 1.17
C ASN A 385 14.79 9.86 1.85
N GLU A 386 14.88 10.21 3.13
CA GLU A 386 16.12 10.09 3.91
C GLU A 386 16.55 8.62 4.09
N PHE A 387 15.59 7.70 4.29
CA PHE A 387 15.84 6.26 4.34
C PHE A 387 16.30 5.70 2.98
N LYS A 388 15.64 6.12 1.88
CA LYS A 388 16.00 5.71 0.52
C LYS A 388 17.44 6.08 0.18
N HIS A 389 17.85 7.31 0.51
CA HIS A 389 19.21 7.81 0.29
C HIS A 389 20.23 7.34 1.35
N GLY A 390 19.83 6.51 2.31
CA GLY A 390 20.72 5.92 3.31
C GLY A 390 21.23 6.89 4.39
N LYS A 391 20.72 8.12 4.45
CA LYS A 391 21.11 9.10 5.49
C LYS A 391 20.62 8.69 6.87
N ALA A 392 19.48 8.01 6.94
CA ALA A 392 19.03 7.30 8.13
C ALA A 392 18.87 5.82 7.78
N PRO A 393 19.77 4.93 8.26
CA PRO A 393 19.74 3.52 7.90
C PRO A 393 18.66 2.72 8.64
N ILE A 394 18.01 3.28 9.67
CA ILE A 394 17.02 2.57 10.49
C ILE A 394 15.64 3.23 10.33
N LEU A 395 14.69 2.50 9.78
CA LEU A 395 13.28 2.91 9.65
C LEU A 395 12.39 2.07 10.56
N ILE A 396 11.78 2.70 11.55
CA ILE A 396 10.76 2.07 12.41
C ILE A 396 9.40 2.37 11.81
N ALA A 397 8.57 1.35 11.59
CA ALA A 397 7.32 1.51 10.87
C ALA A 397 6.18 0.65 11.42
N THR A 398 4.95 1.13 11.24
CA THR A 398 3.76 0.27 11.29
C THR A 398 3.52 -0.39 9.93
N ASP A 399 2.45 -1.19 9.78
CA ASP A 399 2.04 -1.80 8.51
C ASP A 399 1.71 -0.82 7.36
N VAL A 400 1.85 0.47 7.61
CA VAL A 400 1.86 1.49 6.55
C VAL A 400 3.02 1.26 5.58
N ALA A 401 4.15 0.73 6.05
CA ALA A 401 5.33 0.44 5.23
C ALA A 401 5.50 -1.05 4.89
N SER A 402 4.60 -1.94 5.34
CA SER A 402 4.74 -3.38 5.09
C SER A 402 4.47 -3.76 3.65
N ARG A 403 3.65 -2.96 2.94
CA ARG A 403 3.26 -3.22 1.54
C ARG A 403 3.72 -2.12 0.61
N GLY A 404 4.04 -2.50 -0.61
CA GLY A 404 4.36 -1.58 -1.70
C GLY A 404 5.64 -0.73 -1.64
N LEU A 405 6.20 -0.40 -0.46
CA LEU A 405 7.41 0.44 -0.35
C LEU A 405 8.61 -0.18 -1.08
N ASP A 406 9.14 0.45 -2.12
CA ASP A 406 10.33 0.06 -2.87
C ASP A 406 11.50 0.94 -2.53
N VAL A 407 12.27 0.41 -1.58
CA VAL A 407 13.56 0.96 -1.20
C VAL A 407 14.60 -0.08 -1.57
N GLU A 408 15.49 0.33 -2.46
CA GLU A 408 16.66 -0.46 -2.80
C GLU A 408 17.54 -0.63 -1.55
N ASP A 409 18.20 -1.78 -1.47
CA ASP A 409 19.25 -2.08 -0.49
C ASP A 409 18.79 -2.23 0.97
N VAL A 410 17.51 -2.52 1.22
CA VAL A 410 17.13 -3.02 2.56
C VAL A 410 17.73 -4.41 2.72
N LYS A 411 18.57 -4.60 3.74
CA LYS A 411 19.18 -5.90 4.06
C LYS A 411 18.46 -6.61 5.18
N PHE A 412 18.09 -5.86 6.22
CA PHE A 412 17.48 -6.41 7.41
C PHE A 412 16.03 -5.95 7.57
N VAL A 413 15.16 -6.91 7.90
CA VAL A 413 13.82 -6.64 8.39
C VAL A 413 13.69 -7.22 9.79
N ILE A 414 13.21 -6.43 10.73
CA ILE A 414 13.00 -6.86 12.12
C ILE A 414 11.52 -6.72 12.44
N ASN A 415 10.83 -7.83 12.68
CA ASN A 415 9.51 -7.82 13.28
C ASN A 415 9.67 -7.74 14.80
N TYR A 416 9.71 -6.51 15.31
CA TYR A 416 9.75 -6.27 16.75
C TYR A 416 8.44 -6.73 17.41
N ASP A 417 7.31 -6.46 16.75
CA ASP A 417 6.02 -7.08 17.07
C ASP A 417 5.57 -7.97 15.92
N TYR A 418 5.21 -9.23 16.23
CA TYR A 418 4.65 -10.15 15.25
C TYR A 418 3.34 -9.57 14.64
N PRO A 419 3.14 -9.65 13.32
CA PRO A 419 1.96 -9.10 12.65
C PRO A 419 0.65 -9.84 13.00
N ASN A 420 -0.47 -9.24 12.60
CA ASN A 420 -1.80 -9.80 12.84
C ASN A 420 -2.15 -11.01 11.96
N SER A 421 -1.42 -11.24 10.88
CA SER A 421 -1.60 -12.38 9.98
C SER A 421 -0.29 -12.81 9.31
N SER A 422 -0.27 -14.02 8.78
CA SER A 422 0.88 -14.58 8.06
C SER A 422 1.10 -13.93 6.69
N GLU A 423 0.05 -13.41 6.06
CA GLU A 423 0.17 -12.58 4.86
C GLU A 423 0.97 -11.32 5.17
N ASP A 424 0.60 -10.59 6.22
CA ASP A 424 1.32 -9.38 6.63
C ASP A 424 2.77 -9.69 7.02
N TYR A 425 3.04 -10.86 7.61
CA TYR A 425 4.40 -11.35 7.85
C TYR A 425 5.20 -11.44 6.55
N ILE A 426 4.67 -12.10 5.52
CA ILE A 426 5.33 -12.25 4.22
C ILE A 426 5.58 -10.90 3.55
N HIS A 427 4.61 -9.99 3.61
CA HIS A 427 4.76 -8.65 3.05
C HIS A 427 5.84 -7.83 3.74
N ARG A 428 5.90 -7.89 5.09
CA ARG A 428 6.93 -7.24 5.91
C ARG A 428 8.32 -7.77 5.57
N ILE A 429 8.53 -9.09 5.62
CA ILE A 429 9.86 -9.67 5.33
C ILE A 429 10.24 -9.47 3.87
N GLY A 430 9.27 -9.45 2.95
CA GLY A 430 9.44 -9.11 1.54
C GLY A 430 9.85 -7.65 1.27
N ARG A 431 10.10 -6.83 2.30
CA ARG A 431 10.78 -5.54 2.12
C ARG A 431 12.27 -5.71 1.82
N THR A 432 12.89 -6.80 2.27
CA THR A 432 14.26 -7.19 1.90
C THR A 432 14.24 -8.19 0.73
N ALA A 433 15.42 -8.64 0.27
CA ALA A 433 15.62 -9.65 -0.77
C ALA A 433 14.86 -9.40 -2.09
N ARG A 434 14.87 -8.14 -2.56
CA ARG A 434 14.21 -7.76 -3.82
C ARG A 434 15.07 -8.11 -5.03
N SER A 435 14.40 -8.38 -6.16
CA SER A 435 15.04 -8.81 -7.39
C SER A 435 15.90 -10.06 -7.14
N THR A 436 17.19 -10.03 -7.44
CA THR A 436 18.15 -11.12 -7.22
C THR A 436 18.92 -11.01 -5.91
N LYS A 437 18.65 -10.00 -5.07
CA LYS A 437 19.35 -9.80 -3.79
C LYS A 437 18.82 -10.75 -2.71
N THR A 438 19.69 -11.11 -1.78
CA THR A 438 19.32 -11.81 -0.54
C THR A 438 19.09 -10.83 0.60
N GLY A 439 18.48 -11.31 1.68
CA GLY A 439 18.17 -10.52 2.85
C GLY A 439 17.87 -11.36 4.08
N THR A 440 17.83 -10.73 5.25
CA THR A 440 17.59 -11.42 6.53
C THR A 440 16.40 -10.80 7.24
N ALA A 441 15.51 -11.65 7.75
CA ALA A 441 14.36 -11.27 8.55
C ALA A 441 14.46 -11.85 9.96
N TYR A 442 14.57 -10.98 10.96
CA TYR A 442 14.51 -11.35 12.37
C TYR A 442 13.10 -11.11 12.91
N THR A 443 12.57 -12.05 13.70
CA THR A 443 11.22 -11.94 14.24
C THR A 443 11.21 -12.30 15.71
N PHE A 444 10.77 -11.34 16.54
CA PHE A 444 10.48 -11.60 17.94
C PHE A 444 9.06 -12.16 18.06
N PHE A 445 8.98 -13.42 18.48
CA PHE A 445 7.73 -14.14 18.64
C PHE A 445 7.47 -14.37 20.13
N THR A 446 6.29 -13.97 20.63
CA THR A 446 5.95 -14.13 22.04
C THR A 446 4.83 -15.14 22.25
N PRO A 447 4.66 -15.69 23.46
CA PRO A 447 3.54 -16.58 23.77
C PRO A 447 2.16 -15.96 23.49
N ASN A 448 2.05 -14.63 23.50
CA ASN A 448 0.81 -13.92 23.15
C ASN A 448 0.41 -14.13 21.67
N ASN A 449 1.37 -14.46 20.81
CA ASN A 449 1.17 -14.70 19.38
C ASN A 449 0.82 -16.17 19.04
N ILE A 450 0.61 -17.04 20.03
CA ILE A 450 0.42 -18.50 19.85
C ILE A 450 -0.69 -18.89 18.86
N LYS A 451 -1.68 -18.02 18.61
CA LYS A 451 -2.71 -18.28 17.60
C LYS A 451 -2.14 -18.39 16.17
N GLN A 452 -1.05 -17.66 15.90
CA GLN A 452 -0.42 -17.54 14.58
C GLN A 452 0.71 -18.57 14.35
N VAL A 453 1.09 -19.32 15.40
CA VAL A 453 2.28 -20.19 15.37
C VAL A 453 2.21 -21.26 14.28
N SER A 454 1.02 -21.82 14.04
CA SER A 454 0.82 -22.91 13.08
C SER A 454 1.06 -22.42 11.65
N ASP A 455 0.52 -21.25 11.32
CA ASP A 455 0.65 -20.66 9.99
C ASP A 455 2.10 -20.20 9.76
N LEU A 456 2.75 -19.60 10.77
CA LEU A 456 4.16 -19.23 10.71
C LEU A 456 5.06 -20.45 10.44
N ILE A 457 4.83 -21.56 11.16
CA ILE A 457 5.59 -22.80 10.94
C ILE A 457 5.38 -23.31 9.51
N SER A 458 4.16 -23.20 8.97
CA SER A 458 3.88 -23.58 7.59
C SER A 458 4.72 -22.77 6.59
N VAL A 459 4.78 -21.44 6.78
CA VAL A 459 5.60 -20.53 5.95
C VAL A 459 7.09 -20.86 6.05
N LEU A 460 7.60 -21.10 7.26
CA LEU A 460 9.01 -21.46 7.47
C LEU A 460 9.38 -22.80 6.84
N ARG A 461 8.48 -23.80 6.93
CA ARG A 461 8.68 -25.12 6.30
C ARG A 461 8.69 -25.04 4.79
N GLU A 462 7.76 -24.28 4.21
CA GLU A 462 7.67 -24.08 2.77
C GLU A 462 8.94 -23.42 2.22
N ALA A 463 9.47 -22.41 2.91
CA ALA A 463 10.70 -21.72 2.54
C ALA A 463 11.99 -22.48 2.95
N ASN A 464 11.90 -23.75 3.40
CA ASN A 464 13.01 -24.59 3.83
C ASN A 464 13.92 -23.95 4.91
N GLN A 465 13.32 -23.24 5.87
CA GLN A 465 14.04 -22.53 6.93
C GLN A 465 14.25 -23.40 8.17
N ALA A 466 15.31 -23.12 8.93
CA ALA A 466 15.54 -23.76 10.22
C ALA A 466 14.52 -23.27 11.27
N ILE A 467 13.71 -24.18 11.80
CA ILE A 467 12.65 -23.85 12.75
C ILE A 467 13.20 -23.90 14.16
N ASN A 468 13.05 -22.79 14.91
CA ASN A 468 13.46 -22.72 16.30
C ASN A 468 12.73 -23.79 17.15
N PRO A 469 13.43 -24.68 17.88
CA PRO A 469 12.80 -25.71 18.70
C PRO A 469 11.81 -25.15 19.73
N LYS A 470 12.05 -23.95 20.28
CA LYS A 470 11.12 -23.28 21.20
C LYS A 470 9.78 -22.95 20.53
N LEU A 471 9.79 -22.68 19.22
CA LEU A 471 8.57 -22.41 18.46
C LEU A 471 7.73 -23.69 18.28
N LEU A 472 8.38 -24.84 18.11
CA LEU A 472 7.71 -26.14 18.05
C LEU A 472 7.10 -26.53 19.41
N GLN A 473 7.83 -26.28 20.51
CA GLN A 473 7.34 -26.53 21.87
C GLN A 473 6.06 -25.75 22.18
N LEU A 474 5.94 -24.49 21.72
CA LEU A 474 4.71 -23.71 21.87
C LEU A 474 3.48 -24.36 21.22
N VAL A 475 3.66 -25.16 20.17
CA VAL A 475 2.57 -25.93 19.54
C VAL A 475 2.18 -27.13 20.39
N GLU A 476 3.17 -27.85 20.90
CA GLU A 476 2.98 -29.06 21.71
C GLU A 476 2.27 -28.73 23.03
N ASP A 477 2.66 -27.65 23.68
CA ASP A 477 2.03 -27.17 24.93
C ASP A 477 0.56 -26.78 24.72
N ARG A 478 0.20 -26.27 23.53
CA ARG A 478 -1.20 -25.98 23.16
C ARG A 478 -2.04 -27.25 23.03
N GLY A 479 -1.45 -28.36 22.58
CA GLY A 479 -2.12 -29.67 22.43
C GLY A 479 -2.30 -30.41 23.76
N SER A 480 -1.36 -30.25 24.69
CA SER A 480 -1.35 -30.89 26.02
C SER A 480 -2.50 -30.42 26.94
N GLY A 481 -3.00 -29.20 26.76
CA GLY A 481 -4.05 -28.61 27.61
C GLY A 481 -5.47 -29.13 27.39
N ARG A 482 -5.74 -29.95 26.36
CA ARG A 482 -7.10 -30.45 26.04
C ARG A 482 -7.36 -31.93 26.37
N SER A 483 -6.37 -32.66 26.87
CA SER A 483 -6.48 -34.12 27.07
C SER A 483 -6.19 -34.62 28.50
N ARG A 484 -6.49 -33.80 29.53
CA ARG A 484 -6.35 -34.21 30.95
C ARG A 484 -7.63 -34.13 31.78
N GLY A 485 -8.79 -34.23 31.15
CA GLY A 485 -10.09 -34.05 31.82
C GLY A 485 -11.14 -35.12 31.53
N ARG A 486 -10.78 -36.39 31.31
CA ARG A 486 -11.74 -37.52 31.37
C ARG A 486 -11.00 -38.86 31.33
N GLY A 487 -10.67 -39.41 32.48
CA GLY A 487 -10.01 -40.72 32.54
C GLY A 487 -9.72 -41.19 33.96
N GLY A 488 -10.74 -41.74 34.62
CA GLY A 488 -10.57 -42.81 35.60
C GLY A 488 -10.11 -42.43 37.00
N MET A 489 -11.06 -42.36 37.94
CA MET A 489 -10.82 -42.84 39.30
C MET A 489 -11.99 -43.75 39.67
N LYS A 490 -11.77 -45.05 39.47
CA LYS A 490 -12.48 -46.11 40.18
C LYS A 490 -12.00 -46.02 41.63
N ASP A 491 -12.86 -45.64 42.55
CA ASP A 491 -12.66 -45.95 43.96
C ASP A 491 -13.87 -46.72 44.50
N ASP A 492 -13.55 -47.96 44.81
CA ASP A 492 -14.33 -48.97 45.49
C ASP A 492 -14.31 -48.70 47.00
N ARG A 493 -15.43 -49.00 47.68
CA ARG A 493 -15.60 -49.12 49.16
C ARG A 493 -15.64 -47.77 49.91
N ARG A 494 -16.46 -47.56 50.95
CA ARG A 494 -17.23 -48.44 51.86
C ARG A 494 -18.18 -47.57 52.69
N ASP A 495 -19.33 -48.13 53.12
CA ASP A 495 -20.04 -47.87 54.39
C ASP A 495 -20.53 -46.41 54.67
N ARG A 496 -21.72 -46.09 55.21
CA ARG A 496 -22.75 -46.80 55.98
C ARG A 496 -23.81 -45.76 56.40
N TYR A 497 -25.07 -46.19 56.54
CA TYR A 497 -26.16 -45.58 57.34
C TYR A 497 -26.64 -44.17 56.91
N SER A 498 -27.91 -43.78 56.91
CA SER A 498 -29.17 -44.33 57.42
C SER A 498 -30.32 -43.49 56.83
N ALA A 499 -31.52 -44.08 56.75
CA ALA A 499 -32.84 -43.43 56.68
C ALA A 499 -33.14 -42.51 55.46
N GLY A 500 -34.28 -42.55 54.79
CA GLY A 500 -35.58 -43.09 55.14
C GLY A 500 -36.57 -42.90 53.97
N LYS A 501 -37.61 -43.73 54.00
CA LYS A 501 -38.74 -43.84 53.08
C LYS A 501 -39.47 -42.53 52.74
N ARG A 502 -39.84 -42.39 51.46
CA ARG A 502 -41.19 -42.06 50.90
C ARG A 502 -40.96 -41.77 49.40
N GLY A 503 -41.53 -42.48 48.41
CA GLY A 503 -42.85 -43.07 48.32
C GLY A 503 -43.79 -42.08 47.62
N GLY A 504 -44.20 -42.36 46.38
CA GLY A 504 -45.40 -41.76 45.80
C GLY A 504 -45.29 -41.23 44.36
N PHE A 505 -45.70 -42.08 43.42
CA PHE A 505 -46.60 -41.83 42.28
C PHE A 505 -46.67 -40.41 41.67
N ASN A 506 -46.34 -40.20 40.39
CA ASN A 506 -47.01 -40.61 39.15
C ASN A 506 -47.89 -39.48 38.57
N THR A 507 -47.80 -39.34 37.25
CA THR A 507 -48.90 -39.05 36.31
C THR A 507 -49.03 -37.62 35.76
N PHE A 508 -48.61 -37.48 34.49
CA PHE A 508 -49.26 -36.87 33.29
C PHE A 508 -50.00 -35.50 33.45
N ARG A 509 -50.23 -34.66 32.43
CA ARG A 509 -50.32 -34.83 30.98
C ARG A 509 -50.41 -33.44 30.33
N ASP A 510 -49.88 -33.38 29.11
CA ASP A 510 -50.35 -32.64 27.93
C ASP A 510 -51.51 -31.64 28.08
N ARG A 511 -51.36 -30.46 27.45
CA ARG A 511 -52.11 -30.15 26.22
C ARG A 511 -51.69 -28.83 25.57
N GLU A 512 -51.43 -28.92 24.27
CA GLU A 512 -51.65 -27.88 23.27
C GLU A 512 -53.13 -27.48 23.19
N ASN A 513 -53.45 -26.21 22.89
CA ASN A 513 -54.24 -25.84 21.70
C ASN A 513 -54.52 -24.32 21.59
N TYR A 514 -54.28 -23.81 20.38
CA TYR A 514 -55.11 -22.94 19.54
C TYR A 514 -55.85 -21.70 20.10
N ASP A 515 -55.37 -20.55 19.61
CA ASP A 515 -56.06 -19.64 18.67
C ASP A 515 -57.26 -18.78 19.14
N ARG A 516 -57.12 -17.46 18.95
CA ARG A 516 -58.19 -16.50 18.58
C ARG A 516 -57.61 -15.10 18.37
N GLY A 517 -57.79 -14.56 17.18
CA GLY A 517 -57.53 -13.15 16.88
C GLY A 517 -58.62 -12.19 17.35
N TYR A 518 -58.30 -10.89 17.40
CA TYR A 518 -59.06 -9.80 16.76
C TYR A 518 -58.32 -8.45 16.88
N SER A 519 -58.64 -7.59 15.92
CA SER A 519 -58.21 -6.21 15.68
C SER A 519 -58.44 -5.23 16.86
N SER A 520 -57.55 -4.23 17.02
CA SER A 520 -57.86 -2.81 16.79
C SER A 520 -57.07 -1.83 17.70
N LEU A 521 -56.66 -0.72 17.06
CA LEU A 521 -56.61 0.65 17.58
C LEU A 521 -55.59 1.12 18.66
N LEU A 522 -54.90 2.20 18.26
CA LEU A 522 -54.50 3.39 19.04
C LEU A 522 -53.27 3.35 19.97
N LYS A 523 -52.19 3.97 19.46
CA LYS A 523 -51.62 5.26 19.91
C LYS A 523 -51.14 5.43 21.39
N ARG A 524 -49.82 5.63 21.47
CA ARG A 524 -49.02 6.55 22.34
C ARG A 524 -48.62 6.15 23.77
N ASP A 525 -47.31 6.33 23.95
CA ASP A 525 -46.56 6.92 25.08
C ASP A 525 -46.64 6.28 26.47
N PHE A 526 -45.49 5.73 26.88
CA PHE A 526 -45.01 5.65 28.26
C PHE A 526 -43.53 6.12 28.24
N GLY A 527 -43.05 7.04 29.07
CA GLY A 527 -43.47 7.33 30.43
C GLY A 527 -42.51 6.65 31.39
N ALA A 528 -41.42 7.35 31.72
CA ALA A 528 -40.34 6.90 32.59
C ALA A 528 -40.82 6.63 34.03
N LYS A 529 -40.24 5.59 34.66
CA LYS A 529 -40.21 5.44 36.12
C LYS A 529 -38.79 5.21 36.62
N THR A 530 -38.49 6.02 37.61
CA THR A 530 -37.44 6.05 38.62
C THR A 530 -37.21 4.72 39.34
N GLN A 531 -35.94 4.42 39.70
CA GLN A 531 -35.57 4.08 41.08
C GLN A 531 -34.04 4.03 41.29
N ASN A 532 -33.60 4.88 42.24
CA ASN A 532 -32.66 4.66 43.35
C ASN A 532 -31.30 3.96 43.16
N GLY A 533 -30.26 4.58 43.75
CA GLY A 533 -29.16 3.83 44.37
C GLY A 533 -27.81 4.54 44.37
N VAL A 534 -27.56 5.32 45.41
CA VAL A 534 -26.35 6.09 45.72
C VAL A 534 -25.13 5.17 46.04
N TYR A 535 -23.91 5.52 45.60
CA TYR A 535 -22.71 5.84 46.41
C TYR A 535 -21.38 5.78 45.62
N SER A 536 -20.62 6.87 45.80
CA SER A 536 -19.15 7.01 45.73
C SER A 536 -18.40 6.92 44.40
N ALA A 537 -18.11 8.09 43.83
CA ALA A 537 -16.88 8.34 43.08
C ALA A 537 -16.21 9.61 43.63
N ALA A 538 -14.97 9.46 44.07
CA ALA A 538 -14.11 10.53 44.56
C ALA A 538 -13.70 11.44 43.40
N ASN A 539 -14.02 12.73 43.51
CA ASN A 539 -13.49 13.79 42.65
C ASN A 539 -12.34 14.49 43.38
N TYR A 540 -11.13 14.37 42.82
CA TYR A 540 -10.04 15.29 43.11
C TYR A 540 -10.17 16.50 42.17
N THR A 541 -10.63 17.61 42.72
CA THR A 541 -10.61 18.93 42.08
C THR A 541 -9.32 19.68 42.40
N ASN A 542 -8.61 20.01 41.33
CA ASN A 542 -7.78 21.18 41.08
C ASN A 542 -7.54 22.16 42.25
N GLY A 543 -6.31 22.18 42.76
CA GLY A 543 -5.76 23.25 43.59
C GLY A 543 -4.98 24.23 42.72
N SER A 544 -5.45 25.47 42.66
CA SER A 544 -4.78 26.62 42.08
C SER A 544 -3.70 27.12 43.05
N PHE A 545 -2.45 27.20 42.60
CA PHE A 545 -1.40 27.98 43.25
C PHE A 545 -0.72 28.87 42.22
N GLY A 546 -0.89 30.18 42.40
CA GLY A 546 -0.16 31.20 41.68
C GLY A 546 1.27 31.32 42.19
N SER A 547 2.17 31.68 41.30
CA SER A 547 3.47 32.25 41.65
C SER A 547 3.90 33.19 40.53
N ASN A 548 4.10 34.45 40.93
CA ASN A 548 4.58 35.56 40.13
C ASN A 548 5.95 35.26 39.52
N PHE A 549 6.12 35.55 38.23
CA PHE A 549 7.45 35.80 37.66
C PHE A 549 7.53 37.25 37.18
N VAL A 550 8.54 37.91 37.75
CA VAL A 550 8.96 39.29 37.54
C VAL A 550 9.67 39.39 36.20
N SER A 551 9.26 40.38 35.41
CA SER A 551 9.96 40.85 34.22
C SER A 551 11.22 41.61 34.64
N ALA A 552 12.39 41.15 34.22
CA ALA A 552 13.64 41.88 34.31
C ALA A 552 14.19 42.08 32.89
N GLY A 553 14.19 43.34 32.44
CA GLY A 553 14.80 43.75 31.19
C GLY A 553 16.31 43.90 31.32
N ILE A 554 17.02 43.57 30.24
CA ILE A 554 18.36 44.08 29.96
C ILE A 554 18.39 44.52 28.49
N GLN A 555 18.80 45.78 28.30
CA GLN A 555 19.01 46.49 27.06
C GLN A 555 20.24 45.97 26.30
N THR A 556 20.25 46.07 24.96
CA THR A 556 21.33 46.73 24.21
C THR A 556 21.03 46.84 22.70
N SER A 557 20.74 48.09 22.30
CA SER A 557 21.25 48.81 21.12
C SER A 557 21.24 48.17 19.71
N PHE A 558 20.25 48.57 18.90
CA PHE A 558 20.34 48.65 17.44
C PHE A 558 20.72 50.09 17.03
N ARG A 559 21.80 50.23 16.24
CA ARG A 559 22.19 51.48 15.57
C ARG A 559 21.79 51.43 14.09
N THR A 560 21.11 52.50 13.69
CA THR A 560 20.83 52.97 12.34
C THR A 560 22.09 53.49 11.64
N GLY A 561 22.13 53.37 10.31
CA GLY A 561 23.15 54.01 9.48
C GLY A 561 23.01 53.69 8.00
N ASN A 562 22.30 54.54 7.27
CA ASN A 562 22.39 54.68 5.81
C ASN A 562 23.73 55.39 5.47
N PRO A 563 24.26 55.28 4.24
CA PRO A 563 24.16 56.46 3.39
C PRO A 563 23.94 56.20 1.89
N THR A 564 23.49 57.30 1.28
CA THR A 564 23.06 57.64 -0.07
C THR A 564 24.15 57.76 -1.15
N GLY A 565 23.74 57.64 -2.42
CA GLY A 565 24.37 58.26 -3.62
C GLY A 565 24.02 57.51 -4.92
N THR A 566 22.90 57.74 -5.61
CA THR A 566 22.52 58.79 -6.61
C THR A 566 23.11 58.67 -8.03
N TYR A 567 22.21 58.80 -9.03
CA TYR A 567 22.38 59.15 -10.47
C TYR A 567 22.75 58.00 -11.45
N GLN A 568 22.18 57.80 -12.66
CA GLN A 568 21.15 58.48 -13.46
C GLN A 568 20.77 57.60 -14.69
N ASN A 569 19.57 57.87 -15.22
CA ASN A 569 18.88 57.45 -16.46
C ASN A 569 19.63 56.91 -17.69
N GLY A 570 18.90 56.06 -18.45
CA GLY A 570 19.04 55.91 -19.90
C GLY A 570 18.02 54.95 -20.52
N TYR A 571 16.90 55.47 -21.01
CA TYR A 571 16.02 54.83 -22.00
C TYR A 571 16.74 54.78 -23.37
N ASP A 572 16.59 53.71 -24.15
CA ASP A 572 15.79 53.65 -25.39
C ASP A 572 16.04 52.32 -26.15
N SER A 573 15.34 52.15 -27.26
CA SER A 573 14.74 50.93 -27.78
C SER A 573 15.28 50.49 -29.16
N THR A 574 14.88 49.28 -29.57
CA THR A 574 14.78 48.74 -30.96
C THR A 574 16.07 48.46 -31.77
N GLN A 575 16.28 47.20 -32.18
CA GLN A 575 16.04 46.67 -33.54
C GLN A 575 16.71 45.29 -33.77
N GLN A 576 16.02 44.46 -34.57
CA GLN A 576 16.45 43.19 -35.17
C GLN A 576 17.68 43.33 -36.07
N TYR A 577 18.53 42.30 -36.14
CA TYR A 577 18.81 41.46 -37.33
C TYR A 577 20.00 40.50 -37.07
N GLY A 578 19.97 39.32 -37.70
CA GLY A 578 21.18 38.76 -38.33
C GLY A 578 21.95 37.65 -37.59
N SER A 579 21.70 36.42 -38.02
CA SER A 579 22.55 35.23 -37.92
C SER A 579 23.95 35.40 -38.53
N ASN A 580 25.01 34.89 -37.86
CA ASN A 580 25.96 33.93 -38.45
C ASN A 580 27.14 33.53 -37.53
N VAL A 581 27.44 32.23 -37.64
CA VAL A 581 28.64 31.41 -37.35
C VAL A 581 30.00 32.13 -37.32
N PRO A 582 30.96 31.64 -36.51
CA PRO A 582 32.35 31.60 -36.94
C PRO A 582 32.95 30.19 -36.94
N ASN A 583 33.52 29.87 -38.10
CA ASN A 583 34.38 28.72 -38.38
C ASN A 583 35.83 29.19 -38.19
N MET A 584 36.68 28.42 -37.52
CA MET A 584 38.13 28.63 -37.55
C MET A 584 38.86 27.28 -37.65
N HIS A 585 39.47 27.07 -38.82
CA HIS A 585 40.48 26.07 -39.12
C HIS A 585 41.87 26.66 -38.78
N ASN A 586 42.76 25.90 -38.14
CA ASN A 586 43.84 25.12 -38.82
C ASN A 586 45.00 24.83 -37.84
N GLY A 587 45.66 23.66 -37.97
CA GLY A 587 47.03 23.45 -37.49
C GLY A 587 47.31 22.17 -36.70
N MET A 588 47.78 21.14 -37.40
CA MET A 588 48.15 19.79 -36.93
C MET A 588 49.35 19.75 -35.96
N ASN A 589 49.31 18.82 -35.00
CA ASN A 589 50.47 18.01 -34.61
C ASN A 589 49.98 16.65 -34.08
N GLN A 590 50.16 15.58 -34.87
CA GLN A 590 49.80 14.20 -34.52
C GLN A 590 50.98 13.52 -33.79
N GLN A 591 50.75 13.05 -32.56
CA GLN A 591 51.55 12.01 -31.93
C GLN A 591 50.71 10.73 -31.84
N ALA A 592 51.16 9.69 -32.54
CA ALA A 592 50.58 8.35 -32.52
C ALA A 592 51.09 7.58 -31.29
N TYR A 593 50.19 7.04 -30.49
CA TYR A 593 50.49 5.95 -29.56
C TYR A 593 49.81 4.67 -30.07
N ALA A 594 50.64 3.68 -30.34
CA ALA A 594 50.28 2.35 -30.79
C ALA A 594 49.79 1.50 -29.60
N TYR A 595 48.68 0.78 -29.80
CA TYR A 595 48.24 -0.30 -28.91
C TYR A 595 48.94 -1.61 -29.31
N PRO A 596 49.50 -2.41 -28.38
CA PRO A 596 50.03 -3.72 -28.72
C PRO A 596 48.89 -4.75 -28.87
N ALA A 597 48.95 -5.50 -29.96
CA ALA A 597 48.18 -6.71 -30.19
C ALA A 597 48.73 -7.85 -29.29
N THR A 598 47.84 -8.59 -28.62
CA THR A 598 48.18 -9.86 -27.98
C THR A 598 47.35 -10.98 -28.57
N ALA A 599 48.08 -11.98 -29.03
CA ALA A 599 47.66 -13.13 -29.82
C ALA A 599 46.77 -14.11 -29.05
N ALA A 600 45.92 -14.81 -29.81
CA ALA A 600 45.17 -15.97 -29.38
C ALA A 600 46.12 -17.15 -29.06
N ALA A 601 45.93 -17.75 -27.88
CA ALA A 601 46.54 -19.02 -27.51
C ALA A 601 45.56 -20.19 -27.76
N PRO A 602 46.01 -21.37 -28.19
CA PRO A 602 45.15 -22.51 -28.48
C PRO A 602 44.73 -23.25 -27.19
N MET A 603 43.45 -23.64 -27.12
CA MET A 603 42.88 -24.45 -26.04
C MET A 603 43.39 -25.88 -26.11
N ILE A 604 44.14 -26.30 -25.09
CA ILE A 604 44.52 -27.69 -24.82
C ILE A 604 43.33 -28.37 -24.12
N GLY A 605 42.83 -29.45 -24.71
CA GLY A 605 41.77 -30.27 -24.12
C GLY A 605 42.27 -31.11 -22.95
N TYR A 606 41.45 -31.22 -21.91
CA TYR A 606 41.62 -32.22 -20.85
C TYR A 606 40.36 -33.11 -20.73
N PRO A 607 40.51 -34.39 -20.35
CA PRO A 607 39.50 -35.42 -20.52
C PRO A 607 38.56 -35.56 -19.31
N MET A 608 37.39 -36.14 -19.57
CA MET A 608 36.35 -36.50 -18.59
C MET A 608 36.86 -37.54 -17.56
N PRO A 609 36.44 -37.48 -16.28
CA PRO A 609 36.67 -38.57 -15.33
C PRO A 609 35.50 -39.56 -15.30
N THR A 610 35.77 -40.82 -15.65
CA THR A 610 35.03 -42.02 -15.25
C THR A 610 35.70 -42.62 -14.00
N GLY A 611 34.94 -42.92 -12.95
CA GLY A 611 35.46 -43.26 -11.61
C GLY A 611 36.03 -44.68 -11.42
N TYR A 612 36.66 -44.92 -10.25
CA TYR A 612 36.30 -45.91 -9.23
C TYR A 612 37.45 -46.10 -8.19
N SER A 613 37.04 -46.39 -6.95
CA SER A 613 37.73 -47.14 -5.87
C SER A 613 38.71 -46.44 -4.90
N GLN A 614 38.38 -46.74 -3.62
CA GLN A 614 39.03 -46.60 -2.30
C GLN A 614 39.23 -45.20 -1.70
#